data_AF-A0A0G0ZHJ4-F1
#
_entry.id   AF-A0A0G0ZHJ4-F1
#
_cell.length_a   1.000
_cell.length_b   1.000
_cell.length_c   1.000
_cell.angle_alpha   90.00
_cell.angle_beta   90.00
_cell.angle_gamma   90.00
#
_symmetry.space_group_name_H-M   'P 1'
#
loop_
_entity.id
_entity.type
_entity.pdbx_description
1 polymer ?
#
loop_
_entity_poly.entity_id
_entity_poly.type
_entity_poly.pdbx_seq_one_letter_code
_entity_poly.pdbx_strand_id
1 'polypeptide(L)'
;MYRRKRSLTPSDNRMFVIKFCLALFAFAIISRLFVLQVWSREYYSTLAENKHVLKKELLPERGRIFFQNDRKTGEMAPLALNKDTFIVVADPKIIINPSQAAYILAKKLELDELSVASKLKNSNSRYEIIKKQVDAAAVEELKLEKMTGIFFERQPARFYPEKEMASQVVGFSGLSDDGKPVGHYGLEGYFNDLLSGKTGYMLGERDATGGWLPLAGREIEEAINGADLVLTIDKTIEYIACQKLSEGVAEYKAKGGTVIILNPKTGAILAMCDAPGFDPNSYQKTKNIRAFNNSAIFTPYEPGSVFKAITMAGDNDRCFKRINQYRRVFCSSCFGS
;
A
#
# COMPACT_ATOMS: atom_id res chain seq x y z
N MET A 1 0.64 -101.98 -32.30
CA MET A 1 -0.17 -101.32 -31.25
C MET A 1 0.70 -101.12 -30.01
N TYR A 2 1.09 -99.88 -29.68
CA TYR A 2 1.62 -99.58 -28.35
C TYR A 2 1.13 -98.20 -27.92
N ARG A 3 0.16 -98.19 -26.99
CA ARG A 3 -0.58 -97.02 -26.53
C ARG A 3 0.26 -96.32 -25.44
N ARG A 4 0.91 -95.20 -25.76
CA ARG A 4 1.58 -94.35 -24.75
C ARG A 4 0.52 -93.71 -23.85
N LYS A 5 0.50 -94.10 -22.57
CA LYS A 5 -0.17 -93.34 -21.50
C LYS A 5 0.55 -92.00 -21.32
N ARG A 6 -0.18 -90.89 -21.45
CA ARG A 6 0.27 -89.57 -20.97
C ARG A 6 0.20 -89.58 -19.44
N SER A 7 1.34 -89.42 -18.78
CA SER A 7 1.42 -89.10 -17.37
C SER A 7 1.01 -87.63 -17.15
N LEU A 8 -0.03 -87.40 -16.36
CA LEU A 8 -0.34 -86.09 -15.79
C LEU A 8 0.78 -85.73 -14.80
N THR A 9 1.53 -84.66 -15.09
CA THR A 9 2.57 -84.12 -14.20
C THR A 9 1.93 -83.24 -13.12
N PRO A 10 2.33 -83.36 -11.84
CA PRO A 10 1.79 -82.53 -10.77
C PRO A 10 2.53 -81.18 -10.70
N SER A 11 1.96 -80.12 -11.29
CA SER A 11 2.48 -78.75 -11.08
C SER A 11 1.44 -77.63 -11.21
N ASP A 12 0.14 -77.94 -11.15
CA ASP A 12 -0.91 -76.93 -11.31
C ASP A 12 -1.10 -76.05 -10.05
N ASN A 13 -0.87 -76.59 -8.86
CA ASN A 13 -1.12 -75.85 -7.60
C ASN A 13 -0.13 -74.69 -7.37
N ARG A 14 1.15 -74.84 -7.77
CA ARG A 14 2.14 -73.76 -7.62
C ARG A 14 1.85 -72.60 -8.57
N MET A 15 1.47 -72.93 -9.80
CA MET A 15 1.06 -71.95 -10.81
C MET A 15 -0.22 -71.21 -10.40
N PHE A 16 -1.16 -71.92 -9.77
CA PHE A 16 -2.40 -71.35 -9.25
C PHE A 16 -2.15 -70.40 -8.09
N VAL A 17 -1.28 -70.76 -7.14
CA VAL A 17 -0.91 -69.90 -6.00
C VAL A 17 -0.24 -68.61 -6.47
N ILE A 18 0.66 -68.68 -7.46
CA ILE A 18 1.32 -67.47 -8.00
C ILE A 18 0.30 -66.56 -8.70
N LYS A 19 -0.59 -67.10 -9.53
CA LYS A 19 -1.65 -66.34 -10.19
C LYS A 19 -2.60 -65.69 -9.18
N PHE A 20 -2.95 -66.41 -8.11
CA PHE A 20 -3.81 -65.91 -7.05
C PHE A 20 -3.15 -64.75 -6.28
N CYS A 21 -1.89 -64.91 -5.88
CA CYS A 21 -1.14 -63.83 -5.21
C CYS A 21 -1.02 -62.58 -6.11
N LEU A 22 -0.78 -62.76 -7.40
CA LEU A 22 -0.65 -61.66 -8.36
C LEU A 22 -2.00 -60.96 -8.59
N ALA A 23 -3.10 -61.71 -8.67
CA ALA A 23 -4.45 -61.15 -8.75
C ALA A 23 -4.83 -60.37 -7.49
N LEU A 24 -4.48 -60.87 -6.30
CA LEU A 24 -4.75 -60.20 -5.03
C LEU A 24 -3.93 -58.91 -4.91
N PHE A 25 -2.68 -58.93 -5.36
CA PHE A 25 -1.84 -57.73 -5.44
C PHE A 25 -2.39 -56.69 -6.43
N ALA A 26 -2.82 -57.12 -7.61
CA ALA A 26 -3.47 -56.24 -8.58
C ALA A 26 -4.76 -55.63 -8.02
N PHE A 27 -5.57 -56.42 -7.31
CA PHE A 27 -6.77 -55.93 -6.63
C PHE A 27 -6.46 -54.91 -5.53
N ALA A 28 -5.39 -55.10 -4.76
CA ALA A 28 -4.94 -54.13 -3.76
C ALA A 28 -4.53 -52.78 -4.41
N ILE A 29 -3.86 -52.82 -5.57
CA ILE A 29 -3.52 -51.61 -6.32
C ILE A 29 -4.78 -50.92 -6.86
N ILE A 30 -5.70 -51.67 -7.47
CA ILE A 30 -6.94 -51.12 -8.05
C ILE A 30 -7.82 -50.49 -6.97
N SER A 31 -8.00 -51.16 -5.83
CA SER A 31 -8.76 -50.62 -4.70
C SER A 31 -8.10 -49.36 -4.13
N ARG A 32 -6.76 -49.33 -4.04
CA ARG A 32 -6.05 -48.10 -3.63
C ARG A 32 -6.24 -46.97 -4.64
N LEU A 33 -6.16 -47.25 -5.93
CA LEU A 33 -6.43 -46.27 -6.99
C LEU A 33 -7.87 -45.77 -6.94
N PHE A 34 -8.85 -46.64 -6.68
CA PHE A 34 -10.25 -46.25 -6.54
C PHE A 34 -10.47 -45.30 -5.36
N VAL A 35 -9.85 -45.58 -4.20
CA VAL A 35 -9.89 -44.66 -3.04
C VAL A 35 -9.27 -43.30 -3.39
N LEU A 36 -8.15 -43.31 -4.12
CA LEU A 36 -7.46 -42.08 -4.53
C LEU A 36 -8.23 -41.28 -5.60
N GLN A 37 -8.82 -41.95 -6.59
CA GLN A 37 -9.45 -41.30 -7.74
C GLN A 37 -10.92 -40.94 -7.51
N VAL A 38 -11.66 -41.73 -6.74
CA VAL A 38 -13.12 -41.54 -6.54
C VAL A 38 -13.40 -40.89 -5.20
N TRP A 39 -12.80 -41.40 -4.12
CA TRP A 39 -13.17 -40.94 -2.77
C TRP A 39 -12.47 -39.65 -2.35
N SER A 40 -11.26 -39.42 -2.86
CA SER A 40 -10.45 -38.23 -2.56
C SER A 40 -10.27 -37.31 -3.78
N ARG A 41 -11.17 -37.44 -4.77
CA ARG A 41 -11.15 -36.66 -6.01
C ARG A 41 -11.07 -35.16 -5.74
N GLU A 42 -11.96 -34.62 -4.90
CA GLU A 42 -12.00 -33.18 -4.60
C GLU A 42 -10.71 -32.68 -3.92
N TYR A 43 -10.13 -33.49 -3.03
CA TYR A 43 -8.89 -33.13 -2.35
C TYR A 43 -7.69 -33.12 -3.31
N TYR A 44 -7.59 -34.11 -4.21
CA TYR A 44 -6.48 -34.18 -5.17
C TYR A 44 -6.69 -33.28 -6.39
N SER A 45 -7.93 -32.99 -6.80
CA SER A 45 -8.22 -32.02 -7.87
C SER A 45 -7.88 -30.60 -7.42
N THR A 46 -8.29 -30.20 -6.21
CA THR A 46 -7.93 -28.89 -5.65
C THR A 46 -6.42 -28.75 -5.42
N LEU A 47 -5.73 -29.81 -4.98
CA LEU A 47 -4.27 -29.80 -4.85
C LEU A 47 -3.55 -29.74 -6.22
N ALA A 48 -4.13 -30.28 -7.28
CA ALA A 48 -3.60 -30.22 -8.65
C ALA A 48 -3.89 -28.86 -9.30
N GLU A 49 -5.09 -28.32 -9.16
CA GLU A 49 -5.47 -26.98 -9.63
C GLU A 49 -4.57 -25.91 -8.99
N ASN A 50 -4.32 -25.97 -7.68
CA ASN A 50 -3.41 -25.06 -6.99
C ASN A 50 -1.93 -25.17 -7.44
N LYS A 51 -1.56 -26.25 -8.15
CA LYS A 51 -0.21 -26.43 -8.72
C LYS A 51 -0.12 -26.01 -10.18
N HIS A 52 -1.22 -26.06 -10.93
CA HIS A 52 -1.26 -25.75 -12.36
C HIS A 52 -1.78 -24.33 -12.67
N VAL A 53 -2.51 -23.69 -11.76
CA VAL A 53 -3.03 -22.33 -11.94
C VAL A 53 -2.01 -21.29 -11.46
N LEU A 54 -1.46 -20.52 -12.40
CA LEU A 54 -0.79 -19.26 -12.12
C LEU A 54 -1.85 -18.21 -11.79
N LYS A 55 -1.93 -17.82 -10.52
CA LYS A 55 -2.70 -16.67 -10.06
C LYS A 55 -1.79 -15.45 -10.02
N LYS A 56 -1.98 -14.52 -10.97
CA LYS A 56 -1.31 -13.22 -10.94
C LYS A 56 -2.27 -12.18 -10.39
N GLU A 57 -1.89 -11.53 -9.30
CA GLU A 57 -2.67 -10.42 -8.74
C GLU A 57 -2.59 -9.21 -9.67
N LEU A 58 -3.74 -8.63 -9.99
CA LEU A 58 -3.86 -7.34 -10.65
C LEU A 58 -4.13 -6.30 -9.56
N LEU A 59 -3.11 -5.50 -9.26
CA LEU A 59 -3.20 -4.48 -8.22
C LEU A 59 -4.05 -3.30 -8.73
N PRO A 60 -5.06 -2.86 -7.96
CA PRO A 60 -5.87 -1.69 -8.30
C PRO A 60 -5.07 -0.40 -8.10
N GLU A 61 -5.50 0.67 -8.77
CA GLU A 61 -4.98 2.00 -8.47
C GLU A 61 -5.66 2.56 -7.23
N ARG A 62 -4.87 3.12 -6.31
CA ARG A 62 -5.39 3.74 -5.10
C ARG A 62 -6.10 5.06 -5.44
N GLY A 63 -7.28 5.32 -4.88
CA GLY A 63 -8.02 6.55 -5.12
C GLY A 63 -7.21 7.82 -4.83
N ARG A 64 -7.37 8.86 -5.65
CA ARG A 64 -6.67 10.15 -5.52
C ARG A 64 -7.38 11.03 -4.50
N ILE A 65 -6.65 11.96 -3.87
CA ILE A 65 -7.22 12.92 -2.93
C ILE A 65 -7.03 14.32 -3.49
N PHE A 66 -8.10 15.12 -3.49
CA PHE A 66 -8.12 16.46 -4.05
C PHE A 66 -8.59 17.50 -3.03
N PHE A 67 -7.97 18.68 -3.07
CA PHE A 67 -8.56 19.90 -2.52
C PHE A 67 -9.72 20.37 -3.40
N GLN A 68 -10.65 21.07 -2.76
CA GLN A 68 -11.71 21.77 -3.44
C GLN A 68 -11.37 23.26 -3.42
N ASN A 69 -10.67 23.73 -4.46
CA ASN A 69 -10.22 25.12 -4.56
C ASN A 69 -11.42 26.06 -4.67
N ASP A 70 -12.29 25.83 -5.64
CA ASP A 70 -13.47 26.67 -5.81
C ASP A 70 -14.71 25.83 -6.08
N ARG A 71 -15.64 25.87 -5.13
CA ARG A 71 -16.93 25.18 -5.22
C ARG A 71 -17.81 25.67 -6.36
N LYS A 72 -17.62 26.91 -6.82
CA LYS A 72 -18.40 27.51 -7.90
C LYS A 72 -17.89 27.09 -9.28
N THR A 73 -16.57 26.96 -9.44
CA THR A 73 -15.96 26.53 -10.71
C THR A 73 -15.78 25.01 -10.80
N GLY A 74 -15.77 24.31 -9.65
CA GLY A 74 -15.50 22.89 -9.57
C GLY A 74 -14.02 22.54 -9.70
N GLU A 75 -13.12 23.52 -9.59
CA GLU A 75 -11.68 23.30 -9.73
C GLU A 75 -11.13 22.47 -8.56
N MET A 76 -10.38 21.41 -8.92
CA MET A 76 -9.77 20.48 -7.98
C MET A 76 -8.25 20.54 -8.11
N ALA A 77 -7.56 20.65 -6.97
CA ALA A 77 -6.11 20.57 -6.92
C ALA A 77 -5.68 19.25 -6.26
N PRO A 78 -4.69 18.53 -6.81
CA PRO A 78 -4.27 17.24 -6.28
C PRO A 78 -3.52 17.40 -4.95
N LEU A 79 -3.92 16.62 -3.93
CA LEU A 79 -3.24 16.50 -2.64
C LEU A 79 -2.49 15.17 -2.51
N ALA A 80 -3.07 14.07 -3.02
CA ALA A 80 -2.41 12.77 -3.07
C ALA A 80 -2.67 12.06 -4.40
N LEU A 81 -1.60 11.63 -5.05
CA LEU A 81 -1.59 11.00 -6.36
C LEU A 81 -0.84 9.67 -6.34
N ASN A 82 -1.07 8.85 -7.36
CA ASN A 82 -0.22 7.70 -7.63
C ASN A 82 0.86 8.11 -8.63
N LYS A 83 2.09 7.66 -8.39
CA LYS A 83 3.23 7.84 -9.29
C LYS A 83 3.79 6.46 -9.61
N ASP A 84 4.00 6.20 -10.90
CA ASP A 84 4.74 5.03 -11.31
C ASP A 84 6.22 5.23 -11.00
N THR A 85 6.70 4.46 -10.03
CA THR A 85 8.12 4.38 -9.71
C THR A 85 8.63 2.97 -9.96
N PHE A 86 9.95 2.83 -9.97
CA PHE A 86 10.60 1.57 -10.28
C PHE A 86 11.68 1.25 -9.25
N ILE A 87 11.87 -0.04 -9.01
CA ILE A 87 13.05 -0.55 -8.32
C ILE A 87 14.06 -0.94 -9.39
N VAL A 88 15.26 -0.40 -9.29
CA VAL A 88 16.40 -0.81 -10.11
C VAL A 88 17.07 -1.98 -9.43
N VAL A 89 16.99 -3.15 -10.05
CA VAL A 89 17.54 -4.41 -9.57
C VAL A 89 18.69 -4.84 -10.48
N ALA A 90 19.73 -5.42 -9.89
CA ALA A 90 20.84 -6.01 -10.61
C ALA A 90 20.92 -7.52 -10.34
N ASP A 91 21.27 -8.29 -11.36
CA ASP A 91 21.77 -9.67 -11.23
C ASP A 91 23.29 -9.67 -11.53
N PRO A 92 24.14 -9.59 -10.50
CA PRO A 92 25.60 -9.62 -10.63
C PRO A 92 26.17 -10.76 -11.47
N LYS A 93 25.49 -11.90 -11.60
CA LYS A 93 26.02 -13.07 -12.31
C LYS A 93 26.01 -12.94 -13.82
N ILE A 94 25.13 -12.10 -14.36
CA ILE A 94 24.96 -11.91 -15.80
C ILE A 94 25.47 -10.55 -16.29
N ILE A 95 25.95 -9.71 -15.38
CA ILE A 95 26.54 -8.41 -15.72
C ILE A 95 27.91 -8.63 -16.36
N ILE A 96 28.07 -8.09 -17.57
CA ILE A 96 29.32 -8.20 -18.34
C ILE A 96 30.38 -7.21 -17.81
N ASN A 97 30.01 -5.93 -17.66
CA ASN A 97 30.91 -4.85 -17.25
C ASN A 97 30.42 -4.12 -15.98
N PRO A 98 30.69 -4.65 -14.77
CA PRO A 98 30.20 -4.06 -13.52
C PRO A 98 30.66 -2.62 -13.27
N SER A 99 31.90 -2.28 -13.61
CA SER A 99 32.43 -0.93 -13.38
C SER A 99 31.76 0.13 -14.25
N GLN A 100 31.50 -0.18 -15.53
CA GLN A 100 30.81 0.73 -16.44
C GLN A 100 29.34 0.91 -16.05
N ALA A 101 28.66 -0.20 -15.71
CA ALA A 101 27.29 -0.15 -15.22
C ALA A 101 27.19 0.65 -13.91
N ALA A 102 28.15 0.49 -12.99
CA ALA A 102 28.21 1.27 -11.76
C ALA A 102 28.34 2.77 -12.03
N TYR A 103 29.24 3.18 -12.92
CA TYR A 103 29.41 4.59 -13.29
C TYR A 103 28.13 5.22 -13.86
N ILE A 104 27.47 4.54 -14.80
CA ILE A 104 26.23 5.01 -15.43
C ILE A 104 25.11 5.13 -14.39
N LEU A 105 24.92 4.08 -13.59
CA LEU A 105 23.90 4.05 -12.54
C LEU A 105 24.16 5.11 -11.47
N ALA A 106 25.40 5.26 -11.01
CA ALA A 106 25.79 6.26 -10.01
C ALA A 106 25.51 7.68 -10.51
N LYS A 107 25.90 7.99 -11.75
CA LYS A 107 25.69 9.30 -12.35
C LYS A 107 24.21 9.63 -12.56
N LYS A 108 23.42 8.69 -13.07
CA LYS A 108 21.99 8.91 -13.37
C LYS A 108 21.09 8.86 -12.15
N LEU A 109 21.45 8.08 -11.13
CA LEU A 109 20.65 7.91 -9.93
C LEU A 109 21.17 8.73 -8.74
N GLU A 110 22.21 9.55 -8.93
CA GLU A 110 22.85 10.36 -7.88
C GLU A 110 23.26 9.50 -6.67
N LEU A 111 23.93 8.38 -6.96
CA LEU A 111 24.42 7.43 -5.95
C LEU A 111 25.94 7.47 -5.88
N ASP A 112 26.48 7.01 -4.75
CA ASP A 112 27.92 6.78 -4.62
C ASP A 112 28.36 5.57 -5.48
N GLU A 113 29.31 5.80 -6.39
CA GLU A 113 29.77 4.80 -7.34
C GLU A 113 30.37 3.56 -6.66
N LEU A 114 31.13 3.76 -5.56
CA LEU A 114 31.74 2.66 -4.83
C LEU A 114 30.67 1.75 -4.20
N SER A 115 29.63 2.34 -3.62
CA SER A 115 28.49 1.61 -3.07
C SER A 115 27.78 0.77 -4.14
N VAL A 116 27.55 1.33 -5.33
CA VAL A 116 26.89 0.60 -6.43
C VAL A 116 27.82 -0.49 -6.97
N ALA A 117 29.10 -0.20 -7.21
CA ALA A 117 30.07 -1.15 -7.71
C ALA A 117 30.23 -2.36 -6.78
N SER A 118 30.18 -2.15 -5.46
CA SER A 118 30.24 -3.24 -4.48
C SER A 118 29.04 -4.20 -4.60
N LYS A 119 27.82 -3.67 -4.81
CA LYS A 119 26.62 -4.47 -5.05
C LYS A 119 26.71 -5.24 -6.37
N LEU A 120 27.18 -4.59 -7.45
CA LEU A 120 27.29 -5.22 -8.77
C LEU A 120 28.39 -6.29 -8.85
N LYS A 121 29.39 -6.25 -7.96
CA LYS A 121 30.45 -7.27 -7.86
C LYS A 121 30.09 -8.44 -6.95
N ASN A 122 28.95 -8.39 -6.26
CA ASN A 122 28.52 -9.45 -5.34
C ASN A 122 28.02 -10.69 -6.11
N SER A 123 28.94 -11.54 -6.58
CA SER A 123 28.63 -12.75 -7.35
C SER A 123 27.85 -13.83 -6.57
N ASN A 124 27.68 -13.67 -5.25
CA ASN A 124 26.87 -14.57 -4.43
C ASN A 124 25.37 -14.27 -4.51
N SER A 125 24.99 -13.07 -4.97
CA SER A 125 23.60 -12.68 -5.13
C SER A 125 23.18 -12.70 -6.60
N ARG A 126 21.92 -13.05 -6.85
CA ARG A 126 21.25 -12.88 -8.16
C ARG A 126 20.24 -11.75 -8.16
N TYR A 127 20.05 -11.10 -7.00
CA TYR A 127 19.04 -10.08 -6.79
C TYR A 127 19.60 -9.03 -5.85
N GLU A 128 20.07 -7.91 -6.41
CA GLU A 128 20.62 -6.79 -5.66
C GLU A 128 19.80 -5.54 -5.94
N ILE A 129 19.24 -4.94 -4.90
CA ILE A 129 18.49 -3.67 -5.02
C ILE A 129 19.50 -2.52 -5.07
N ILE A 130 19.56 -1.83 -6.20
CA ILE A 130 20.39 -0.66 -6.39
C ILE A 130 19.72 0.57 -5.78
N LYS A 131 18.49 0.87 -6.22
CA LYS A 131 17.68 2.00 -5.75
C LYS A 131 16.19 1.68 -5.83
N LYS A 132 15.43 2.10 -4.82
CA LYS A 132 13.96 2.06 -4.80
C LYS A 132 13.39 3.42 -5.22
N GLN A 133 12.14 3.45 -5.64
CA GLN A 133 11.40 4.69 -5.98
C GLN A 133 12.10 5.55 -7.05
N VAL A 134 12.58 4.92 -8.13
CA VAL A 134 13.16 5.61 -9.29
C VAL A 134 12.06 6.05 -10.24
N ASP A 135 12.11 7.29 -10.69
CA ASP A 135 11.12 7.85 -11.60
C ASP A 135 11.13 7.17 -12.97
N ALA A 136 9.94 7.02 -13.56
CA ALA A 136 9.75 6.43 -14.88
C ALA A 136 10.67 7.06 -15.95
N ALA A 137 10.81 8.38 -15.95
CA ALA A 137 11.67 9.10 -16.90
C ALA A 137 13.14 8.66 -16.80
N ALA A 138 13.67 8.55 -15.58
CA ALA A 138 15.04 8.09 -15.36
C ALA A 138 15.23 6.61 -15.76
N VAL A 139 14.20 5.79 -15.57
CA VAL A 139 14.22 4.39 -16.01
C VAL A 139 14.21 4.27 -17.53
N GLU A 140 13.42 5.07 -18.24
CA GLU A 140 13.42 5.07 -19.72
C GLU A 140 14.80 5.46 -20.27
N GLU A 141 15.48 6.44 -19.66
CA GLU A 141 16.86 6.76 -20.03
C GLU A 141 17.82 5.59 -19.78
N LEU A 142 17.71 4.91 -18.65
CA LEU A 142 18.56 3.75 -18.32
C LEU A 142 18.28 2.53 -19.21
N LYS A 143 17.05 2.37 -19.71
CA LYS A 143 16.70 1.32 -20.68
C LYS A 143 17.41 1.52 -22.02
N LEU A 144 17.67 2.77 -22.43
CA LEU A 144 18.38 3.08 -23.68
C LEU A 144 19.84 2.60 -23.65
N GLU A 145 20.45 2.54 -22.47
CA GLU A 145 21.83 2.06 -22.27
C GLU A 145 21.99 0.54 -22.44
N LYS A 146 20.87 -0.22 -22.50
CA LYS A 146 20.83 -1.67 -22.75
C LYS A 146 21.81 -2.48 -21.89
N MET A 147 21.95 -2.11 -20.62
CA MET A 147 22.84 -2.79 -19.68
C MET A 147 22.35 -4.22 -19.40
N THR A 148 23.20 -5.21 -19.67
CA THR A 148 22.89 -6.62 -19.37
C THR A 148 22.94 -6.86 -17.87
N GLY A 149 21.92 -7.50 -17.31
CA GLY A 149 21.83 -7.81 -15.88
C GLY A 149 21.25 -6.70 -15.01
N ILE A 150 20.70 -5.63 -15.61
CA ILE A 150 19.92 -4.61 -14.91
C ILE A 150 18.45 -4.78 -15.29
N PHE A 151 17.60 -4.88 -14.28
CA PHE A 151 16.16 -5.03 -14.40
C PHE A 151 15.44 -3.88 -13.69
N PHE A 152 14.24 -3.59 -14.18
CA PHE A 152 13.39 -2.52 -13.65
C PHE A 152 12.06 -3.13 -13.25
N GLU A 153 11.77 -3.14 -11.97
CA GLU A 153 10.51 -3.65 -11.43
C GLU A 153 9.59 -2.47 -11.17
N ARG A 154 8.40 -2.46 -11.78
CA ARG A 154 7.40 -1.43 -11.52
C ARG A 154 6.90 -1.56 -10.08
N GLN A 155 7.06 -0.49 -9.32
CA GLN A 155 6.55 -0.34 -7.96
C GLN A 155 5.73 0.97 -7.89
N PRO A 156 4.40 0.90 -7.96
CA PRO A 156 3.55 2.06 -7.75
C PRO A 156 3.84 2.69 -6.39
N ALA A 157 4.02 4.00 -6.35
CA ALA A 157 4.24 4.75 -5.13
C ALA A 157 3.20 5.85 -4.97
N ARG A 158 2.93 6.22 -3.72
CA ARG A 158 2.07 7.36 -3.40
C ARG A 158 2.90 8.64 -3.42
N PHE A 159 2.36 9.70 -4.00
CA PHE A 159 3.04 10.99 -4.16
C PHE A 159 2.16 12.14 -3.67
N TYR A 160 2.76 13.03 -2.87
CA TYR A 160 2.11 14.16 -2.22
C TYR A 160 2.74 15.48 -2.70
N PRO A 161 2.14 16.17 -3.69
CA PRO A 161 2.74 17.36 -4.31
C PRO A 161 3.06 18.49 -3.34
N GLU A 162 2.23 18.64 -2.30
CA GLU A 162 2.28 19.77 -1.36
C GLU A 162 3.21 19.55 -0.15
N LYS A 163 3.89 18.40 -0.09
CA LYS A 163 4.85 18.05 0.98
C LYS A 163 4.24 18.23 2.38
N GLU A 164 4.74 19.18 3.17
CA GLU A 164 4.35 19.39 4.57
C GLU A 164 2.95 19.99 4.74
N MET A 165 2.43 20.70 3.73
CA MET A 165 1.11 21.32 3.80
C MET A 165 0.02 20.24 3.86
N ALA A 166 -0.92 20.37 4.79
CA ALA A 166 -1.96 19.38 5.08
C ALA A 166 -1.44 17.96 5.40
N SER A 167 -0.17 17.79 5.77
CA SER A 167 0.45 16.47 5.99
C SER A 167 -0.24 15.64 7.07
N GLN A 168 -0.64 16.24 8.19
CA GLN A 168 -1.37 15.54 9.25
C GLN A 168 -2.84 15.27 8.90
N VAL A 169 -3.42 16.08 8.01
CA VAL A 169 -4.77 15.84 7.48
C VAL A 169 -4.76 14.65 6.54
N VAL A 170 -3.85 14.65 5.55
CA VAL A 170 -3.79 13.58 4.54
C VAL A 170 -3.23 12.29 5.12
N GLY A 171 -2.23 12.35 5.99
CA GLY A 171 -1.48 11.19 6.46
C GLY A 171 -0.43 10.76 5.44
N PHE A 172 -0.12 9.47 5.38
CA PHE A 172 0.79 8.91 4.38
C PHE A 172 0.40 7.48 4.00
N SER A 173 0.96 6.97 2.90
CA SER A 173 0.81 5.57 2.52
C SER A 173 2.16 4.86 2.57
N GLY A 174 2.18 3.71 3.23
CA GLY A 174 3.32 2.81 3.32
C GLY A 174 3.06 1.50 2.59
N LEU A 175 4.08 0.64 2.53
CA LEU A 175 3.94 -0.73 2.05
C LEU A 175 3.74 -1.66 3.26
N SER A 176 2.78 -2.58 3.15
CA SER A 176 2.61 -3.71 4.08
C SER A 176 3.72 -4.75 3.88
N ASP A 177 3.82 -5.72 4.80
CA ASP A 177 4.74 -6.86 4.71
C ASP A 177 4.55 -7.65 3.41
N ASP A 178 3.30 -7.71 2.91
CA ASP A 178 2.94 -8.35 1.64
C ASP A 178 3.22 -7.45 0.41
N GLY A 179 3.84 -6.28 0.60
CA GLY A 179 4.17 -5.34 -0.47
C GLY A 179 3.00 -4.53 -1.01
N LYS A 180 1.82 -4.59 -0.37
CA LYS A 180 0.61 -3.84 -0.77
C LYS A 180 0.60 -2.42 -0.17
N PRO A 181 0.17 -1.39 -0.92
CA PRO A 181 0.07 -0.03 -0.38
C PRO A 181 -1.06 0.07 0.65
N VAL A 182 -0.73 0.51 1.86
CA VAL A 182 -1.66 0.73 2.97
C VAL A 182 -1.58 2.18 3.42
N GLY A 183 -2.73 2.79 3.69
CA GLY A 183 -2.79 4.12 4.27
C GLY A 183 -2.58 4.11 5.78
N HIS A 184 -1.84 5.09 6.27
CA HIS A 184 -1.55 5.29 7.69
C HIS A 184 -1.81 6.74 8.07
N TYR A 185 -2.47 6.94 9.22
CA TYR A 185 -2.85 8.26 9.75
C TYR A 185 -3.75 9.08 8.80
N GLY A 186 -4.36 10.13 9.34
CA GLY A 186 -5.18 11.07 8.58
C GLY A 186 -6.25 10.40 7.71
N LEU A 187 -6.49 11.00 6.55
CA LEU A 187 -7.44 10.52 5.54
C LEU A 187 -6.99 9.23 4.88
N GLU A 188 -5.69 9.05 4.63
CA GLU A 188 -5.14 7.84 4.02
C GLU A 188 -5.46 6.59 4.87
N GLY A 189 -5.28 6.70 6.19
CA GLY A 189 -5.62 5.64 7.13
C GLY A 189 -7.13 5.47 7.31
N TYR A 190 -7.86 6.56 7.55
CA TYR A 190 -9.30 6.48 7.81
C TYR A 190 -10.10 5.95 6.62
N PHE A 191 -9.76 6.37 5.40
CA PHE A 191 -10.43 5.93 4.17
C PHE A 191 -9.67 4.83 3.43
N ASN A 192 -8.81 4.07 4.10
CA ASN A 192 -8.01 3.03 3.45
C ASN A 192 -8.86 2.04 2.63
N ASP A 193 -10.03 1.65 3.15
CA ASP A 193 -10.91 0.68 2.48
C ASP A 193 -11.55 1.24 1.20
N LEU A 194 -11.87 2.54 1.18
CA LEU A 194 -12.39 3.22 -0.01
C LEU A 194 -11.28 3.50 -1.02
N LEU A 195 -10.11 3.91 -0.53
CA LEU A 195 -8.97 4.31 -1.34
C LEU A 195 -8.25 3.11 -1.95
N SER A 196 -8.21 1.94 -1.30
CA SER A 196 -7.43 0.78 -1.75
C SER A 196 -8.03 0.05 -2.95
N GLY A 197 -9.34 0.16 -3.19
CA GLY A 197 -10.01 -0.58 -4.25
C GLY A 197 -10.07 -2.09 -3.98
N LYS A 198 -10.32 -2.89 -5.03
CA LYS A 198 -10.36 -4.35 -4.94
C LYS A 198 -9.36 -4.98 -5.91
N THR A 199 -8.54 -5.89 -5.38
CA THR A 199 -7.58 -6.66 -6.17
C THR A 199 -8.29 -7.58 -7.15
N GLY A 200 -7.90 -7.50 -8.41
CA GLY A 200 -8.32 -8.43 -9.45
C GLY A 200 -7.35 -9.60 -9.56
N TYR A 201 -7.73 -10.62 -10.33
CA TYR A 201 -6.92 -11.81 -10.52
C TYR A 201 -6.91 -12.23 -11.98
N MET A 202 -5.72 -12.53 -12.49
CA MET A 202 -5.55 -13.21 -13.76
C MET A 202 -5.19 -14.66 -13.47
N LEU A 203 -6.09 -15.57 -13.84
CA LEU A 203 -5.92 -17.02 -13.74
C LEU A 203 -5.47 -17.54 -15.11
N GLY A 204 -4.41 -18.35 -15.11
CA GLY A 204 -3.98 -19.05 -16.31
C GLY A 204 -3.22 -20.32 -15.97
N GLU A 205 -3.14 -21.24 -16.91
CA GLU A 205 -2.44 -22.50 -16.71
C GLU A 205 -0.94 -22.36 -17.00
N ARG A 206 -0.14 -23.10 -16.23
CA ARG A 206 1.32 -23.14 -16.34
C ARG A 206 1.75 -24.28 -17.27
N ASP A 207 2.62 -23.98 -18.23
CA ASP A 207 3.31 -24.99 -19.04
C ASP A 207 4.37 -25.75 -18.20
N ALA A 208 4.82 -26.92 -18.65
CA ALA A 208 5.83 -27.74 -17.97
C ALA A 208 7.18 -27.01 -17.76
N THR A 209 7.46 -25.99 -18.58
CA THR A 209 8.63 -25.09 -18.47
C THR A 209 8.45 -23.97 -17.45
N GLY A 210 7.24 -23.83 -16.92
CA GLY A 210 6.89 -22.84 -15.91
C GLY A 210 6.37 -21.51 -16.44
N GLY A 211 6.29 -21.34 -17.77
CA GLY A 211 5.71 -20.17 -18.43
C GLY A 211 4.18 -20.23 -18.55
N TRP A 212 3.57 -19.13 -18.98
CA TRP A 212 2.12 -19.04 -19.23
C TRP A 212 1.75 -19.85 -20.46
N LEU A 213 0.78 -20.77 -20.34
CA LEU A 213 0.26 -21.54 -21.47
C LEU A 213 -0.76 -20.68 -22.25
N PRO A 214 -0.48 -20.26 -23.51
CA PRO A 214 -1.35 -19.34 -24.24
C PRO A 214 -2.68 -19.94 -24.71
N LEU A 215 -2.77 -21.28 -24.73
CA LEU A 215 -3.90 -22.06 -25.27
C LEU A 215 -4.94 -22.45 -24.21
N ALA A 216 -4.63 -22.28 -22.91
CA ALA A 216 -5.59 -22.46 -21.84
C ALA A 216 -6.44 -21.19 -21.68
N GLY A 217 -7.74 -21.36 -21.40
CA GLY A 217 -8.64 -20.24 -21.15
C GLY A 217 -8.09 -19.32 -20.06
N ARG A 218 -8.12 -18.00 -20.30
CA ARG A 218 -7.77 -17.00 -19.30
C ARG A 218 -9.05 -16.52 -18.64
N GLU A 219 -9.13 -16.68 -17.33
CA GLU A 219 -10.17 -16.03 -16.54
C GLU A 219 -9.55 -14.79 -15.91
N ILE A 220 -10.07 -13.63 -16.28
CA ILE A 220 -9.60 -12.34 -15.79
C ILE A 220 -10.72 -11.74 -14.95
N GLU A 221 -10.49 -11.68 -13.65
CA GLU A 221 -11.25 -10.84 -12.74
C GLU A 221 -10.54 -9.47 -12.71
N GLU A 222 -11.17 -8.44 -13.28
CA GLU A 222 -10.56 -7.11 -13.34
C GLU A 222 -10.44 -6.49 -11.94
N ALA A 223 -9.35 -5.75 -11.73
CA ALA A 223 -9.17 -4.98 -10.51
C ALA A 223 -10.10 -3.76 -10.51
N ILE A 224 -10.66 -3.42 -9.36
CA ILE A 224 -11.50 -2.22 -9.21
C ILE A 224 -10.67 -1.15 -8.51
N ASN A 225 -10.46 -0.03 -9.19
CA ASN A 225 -9.73 1.10 -8.62
C ASN A 225 -10.43 1.67 -7.38
N GLY A 226 -9.64 2.25 -6.48
CA GLY A 226 -10.15 2.95 -5.31
C GLY A 226 -10.92 4.22 -5.67
N ALA A 227 -11.82 4.62 -4.77
CA ALA A 227 -12.61 5.83 -4.94
C ALA A 227 -11.78 7.09 -4.68
N ASP A 228 -11.92 8.09 -5.55
CA ASP A 228 -11.31 9.40 -5.34
C ASP A 228 -12.03 10.16 -4.20
N LEU A 229 -11.27 10.92 -3.40
CA LEU A 229 -11.78 11.78 -2.34
C LEU A 229 -11.62 13.25 -2.71
N VAL A 230 -12.70 14.02 -2.57
CA VAL A 230 -12.69 15.48 -2.72
C VAL A 230 -12.95 16.10 -1.37
N LEU A 231 -11.97 16.83 -0.85
CA LEU A 231 -12.04 17.46 0.46
C LEU A 231 -12.83 18.76 0.41
N THR A 232 -13.20 19.28 1.58
CA THR A 232 -13.77 20.62 1.68
C THR A 232 -12.71 21.72 1.81
N ILE A 233 -11.45 21.32 1.99
CA ILE A 233 -10.30 22.21 2.19
C ILE A 233 -9.98 22.91 0.88
N ASP A 234 -9.78 24.22 0.99
CA ASP A 234 -9.36 25.11 -0.09
C ASP A 234 -7.84 25.24 -0.02
N LYS A 235 -7.14 24.94 -1.12
CA LYS A 235 -5.67 24.96 -1.16
C LYS A 235 -5.09 26.34 -0.83
N THR A 236 -5.73 27.41 -1.29
CA THR A 236 -5.24 28.77 -1.06
C THR A 236 -5.41 29.17 0.40
N ILE A 237 -6.56 28.86 1.01
CA ILE A 237 -6.79 29.13 2.43
C ILE A 237 -5.84 28.29 3.30
N GLU A 238 -5.69 27.00 2.98
CA GLU A 238 -4.76 26.08 3.65
C GLU A 238 -3.32 26.60 3.61
N TYR A 239 -2.83 26.97 2.42
CA TYR A 239 -1.47 27.48 2.25
C TYR A 239 -1.21 28.72 3.11
N ILE A 240 -2.10 29.71 3.05
CA ILE A 240 -1.95 30.96 3.82
C ILE A 240 -1.99 30.68 5.32
N ALA A 241 -2.93 29.84 5.78
CA ALA A 241 -3.08 29.49 7.19
C ALA A 241 -1.85 28.75 7.74
N CYS A 242 -1.37 27.74 7.02
CA CYS A 242 -0.21 26.93 7.40
C CYS A 242 1.08 27.76 7.41
N GLN A 243 1.24 28.66 6.42
CA GLN A 243 2.38 29.57 6.37
C GLN A 243 2.38 30.52 7.56
N LYS A 244 1.25 31.19 7.86
CA LYS A 244 1.14 32.14 8.97
C LYS A 244 1.31 31.46 10.33
N LEU A 245 0.81 30.24 10.48
CA LEU A 245 1.04 29.42 11.66
C LEU A 245 2.53 29.12 11.86
N SER A 246 3.22 28.71 10.81
CA SER A 246 4.66 28.41 10.85
C SER A 246 5.49 29.65 11.17
N GLU A 247 5.17 30.81 10.58
CA GLU A 247 5.77 32.10 10.89
C GLU A 247 5.58 32.45 12.38
N GLY A 248 4.35 32.32 12.91
CA GLY A 248 4.07 32.60 14.31
C GLY A 248 4.78 31.65 15.29
N VAL A 249 4.82 30.35 14.98
CA VAL A 249 5.55 29.37 15.80
C VAL A 249 7.05 29.72 15.85
N ALA A 250 7.63 30.14 14.72
CA ALA A 250 9.03 30.55 14.66
C ALA A 250 9.28 31.87 15.41
N GLU A 251 8.44 32.89 15.19
CA GLU A 251 8.55 34.22 15.82
C GLU A 251 8.49 34.11 17.35
N TYR A 252 7.52 33.36 17.88
CA TYR A 252 7.33 33.20 19.32
C TYR A 252 8.13 32.04 19.92
N LYS A 253 8.94 31.34 19.13
CA LYS A 253 9.67 30.14 19.55
C LYS A 253 8.77 29.12 20.26
N ALA A 254 7.54 28.97 19.77
CA ALA A 254 6.56 28.07 20.34
C ALA A 254 6.95 26.61 20.08
N LYS A 255 6.49 25.69 20.93
CA LYS A 255 6.70 24.24 20.72
C LYS A 255 5.92 23.70 19.53
N GLY A 256 4.83 24.38 19.16
CA GLY A 256 3.94 24.03 18.06
C GLY A 256 2.67 24.87 18.10
N GLY A 257 1.78 24.64 17.16
CA GLY A 257 0.49 25.30 17.09
C GLY A 257 -0.43 24.64 16.07
N THR A 258 -1.71 24.98 16.15
CA THR A 258 -2.77 24.42 15.32
C THR A 258 -3.73 25.52 14.89
N VAL A 259 -4.22 25.47 13.65
CA VAL A 259 -5.24 26.38 13.12
C VAL A 259 -6.31 25.57 12.40
N ILE A 260 -7.58 25.86 12.70
CA ILE A 260 -8.74 25.34 11.98
C ILE A 260 -9.54 26.53 11.46
N ILE A 261 -9.86 26.52 10.16
CA ILE A 261 -10.78 27.48 9.54
C ILE A 261 -11.98 26.71 9.03
N LEU A 262 -13.18 27.11 9.44
CA LEU A 262 -14.43 26.44 9.09
C LEU A 262 -15.47 27.42 8.56
N ASN A 263 -16.32 26.96 7.65
CA ASN A 263 -17.50 27.70 7.22
C ASN A 263 -18.66 27.44 8.21
N PRO A 264 -19.10 28.44 9.00
CA PRO A 264 -20.06 28.21 10.08
C PRO A 264 -21.46 27.85 9.59
N LYS A 265 -21.81 28.16 8.33
CA LYS A 265 -23.12 27.83 7.75
C LYS A 265 -23.22 26.38 7.30
N THR A 266 -22.10 25.79 6.89
CA THR A 266 -22.08 24.44 6.29
C THR A 266 -21.32 23.41 7.11
N GLY A 267 -20.52 23.85 8.09
CA GLY A 267 -19.59 22.99 8.84
C GLY A 267 -18.37 22.55 8.03
N ALA A 268 -18.23 22.99 6.78
CA ALA A 268 -17.10 22.63 5.94
C ALA A 268 -15.78 23.19 6.50
N ILE A 269 -14.78 22.32 6.65
CA ILE A 269 -13.42 22.71 7.04
C ILE A 269 -12.72 23.25 5.79
N LEU A 270 -12.31 24.52 5.84
CA LEU A 270 -11.63 25.21 4.75
C LEU A 270 -10.12 25.12 4.85
N ALA A 271 -9.59 25.03 6.09
CA ALA A 271 -8.18 24.76 6.36
C ALA A 271 -8.00 24.08 7.72
N MET A 272 -6.98 23.22 7.83
CA MET A 272 -6.60 22.54 9.06
C MET A 272 -5.09 22.28 9.08
N CYS A 273 -4.36 23.15 9.77
CA CYS A 273 -2.90 23.18 9.78
C CYS A 273 -2.34 22.87 11.18
N ASP A 274 -1.25 22.12 11.22
CA ASP A 274 -0.48 21.84 12.43
C ASP A 274 1.00 22.14 12.17
N ALA A 275 1.66 22.79 13.15
CA ALA A 275 3.10 23.05 13.13
C ALA A 275 3.76 22.47 14.40
N PRO A 276 4.88 21.74 14.30
CA PRO A 276 5.60 21.39 13.07
C PRO A 276 4.88 20.34 12.20
N GLY A 277 5.07 20.44 10.88
CA GLY A 277 4.64 19.48 9.88
C GLY A 277 5.60 18.31 9.67
N PHE A 278 5.24 17.40 8.76
CA PHE A 278 6.16 16.39 8.23
C PHE A 278 5.93 16.22 6.72
N ASP A 279 6.93 15.73 5.96
CA ASP A 279 6.74 15.41 4.54
C ASP A 279 6.24 13.96 4.39
N PRO A 280 5.00 13.72 3.90
CA PRO A 280 4.47 12.38 3.68
C PRO A 280 5.25 11.58 2.64
N ASN A 281 5.95 12.23 1.70
CA ASN A 281 6.81 11.52 0.74
C ASN A 281 8.07 10.95 1.42
N SER A 282 8.48 11.56 2.55
CA SER A 282 9.69 11.22 3.29
C SER A 282 9.38 10.80 4.73
N TYR A 283 8.18 10.24 4.99
CA TYR A 283 7.68 9.94 6.35
C TYR A 283 8.65 9.11 7.20
N GLN A 284 9.47 8.27 6.58
CA GLN A 284 10.50 7.45 7.24
C GLN A 284 11.61 8.27 7.92
N LYS A 285 11.82 9.53 7.48
CA LYS A 285 12.81 10.45 8.08
C LYS A 285 12.29 11.12 9.35
N THR A 286 10.97 11.10 9.58
CA THR A 286 10.34 11.72 10.73
C THR A 286 10.59 10.91 11.99
N LYS A 287 11.44 11.45 12.88
CA LYS A 287 11.83 10.78 14.14
C LYS A 287 10.75 10.82 15.21
N ASN A 288 9.92 11.86 15.22
CA ASN A 288 8.90 12.06 16.23
C ASN A 288 7.55 11.52 15.75
N ILE A 289 7.11 10.40 16.31
CA ILE A 289 5.82 9.75 15.97
C ILE A 289 4.63 10.69 16.22
N ARG A 290 4.73 11.62 17.17
CA ARG A 290 3.65 12.59 17.44
C ARG A 290 3.43 13.57 16.28
N ALA A 291 4.42 13.77 15.41
CA ALA A 291 4.28 14.65 14.24
C ALA A 291 3.27 14.10 13.23
N PHE A 292 2.98 12.79 13.25
CA PHE A 292 1.95 12.18 12.40
C PHE A 292 0.52 12.43 12.91
N ASN A 293 0.37 12.80 14.18
CA ASN A 293 -0.94 13.06 14.77
C ASN A 293 -1.36 14.50 14.47
N ASN A 294 -2.59 14.64 13.98
CA ASN A 294 -3.23 15.94 13.83
C ASN A 294 -3.63 16.46 15.22
N SER A 295 -3.00 17.55 15.68
CA SER A 295 -3.22 18.04 17.05
C SER A 295 -4.59 18.65 17.22
N ALA A 296 -5.24 19.09 16.14
CA ALA A 296 -6.60 19.62 16.15
C ALA A 296 -7.64 18.60 16.64
N ILE A 297 -7.39 17.30 16.43
CA ILE A 297 -8.32 16.21 16.78
C ILE A 297 -7.74 15.23 17.82
N PHE A 298 -6.42 15.13 17.92
CA PHE A 298 -5.76 14.14 18.77
C PHE A 298 -5.40 14.69 20.16
N THR A 299 -5.08 15.98 20.26
CA THR A 299 -4.49 16.55 21.49
C THR A 299 -5.55 17.33 22.28
N PRO A 300 -5.96 16.85 23.47
CA PRO A 300 -6.83 17.63 24.34
C PRO A 300 -6.08 18.84 24.90
N TYR A 301 -6.77 19.97 25.02
CA TYR A 301 -6.25 21.19 25.64
C TYR A 301 -7.34 21.89 26.47
N GLU A 302 -6.92 22.67 27.45
CA GLU A 302 -7.83 23.48 28.25
C GLU A 302 -8.22 24.76 27.48
N PRO A 303 -9.51 24.98 27.17
CA PRO A 303 -9.94 26.10 26.31
C PRO A 303 -9.82 27.48 26.99
N GLY A 304 -9.63 27.52 28.32
CA GLY A 304 -9.48 28.77 29.05
C GLY A 304 -10.60 29.78 28.77
N SER A 305 -10.24 31.04 28.51
CA SER A 305 -11.22 32.12 28.34
C SER A 305 -12.10 31.99 27.10
N VAL A 306 -11.73 31.21 26.07
CA VAL A 306 -12.60 31.06 24.88
C VAL A 306 -13.91 30.33 25.21
N PHE A 307 -13.92 29.51 26.27
CA PHE A 307 -15.12 28.80 26.70
C PHE A 307 -16.18 29.71 27.36
N LYS A 308 -15.79 30.91 27.82
CA LYS A 308 -16.71 31.86 28.47
C LYS A 308 -17.88 32.26 27.58
N ALA A 309 -17.68 32.28 26.26
CA ALA A 309 -18.77 32.53 25.30
C ALA A 309 -19.88 31.47 25.39
N ILE A 310 -19.51 30.19 25.59
CA ILE A 310 -20.46 29.09 25.76
C ILE A 310 -21.17 29.22 27.11
N THR A 311 -20.44 29.54 28.19
CA THR A 311 -21.04 29.79 29.50
C THR A 311 -22.07 30.92 29.45
N MET A 312 -21.75 32.02 28.76
CA MET A 312 -22.67 33.14 28.57
C MET A 312 -23.90 32.78 27.73
N ALA A 313 -23.71 32.00 26.66
CA ALA A 313 -24.82 31.50 25.85
C ALA A 313 -25.76 30.60 26.66
N GLY A 314 -25.21 29.70 27.49
CA GLY A 314 -25.98 28.83 28.37
C GLY A 314 -26.77 29.58 29.45
N ASP A 315 -26.22 30.69 29.98
CA ASP A 315 -26.93 31.56 30.92
C ASP A 315 -28.13 32.27 30.26
N ASN A 316 -28.01 32.61 28.97
CA ASN A 316 -29.09 33.25 28.20
C ASN A 316 -30.18 32.27 27.73
N ASP A 317 -29.83 31.00 27.51
CA ASP A 317 -30.73 29.97 26.98
C ASP A 317 -31.57 29.29 28.09
N ARG A 318 -31.02 29.13 29.29
CA ARG A 318 -31.84 28.77 30.45
C ARG A 318 -32.78 29.94 30.73
N CYS A 319 -34.05 29.67 31.05
CA CYS A 319 -35.03 30.64 31.57
C CYS A 319 -34.62 31.27 32.94
N PHE A 320 -33.32 31.46 33.20
CA PHE A 320 -32.82 32.43 34.15
C PHE A 320 -33.27 33.80 33.65
N LYS A 321 -34.45 34.23 34.16
CA LYS A 321 -35.06 35.56 34.04
C LYS A 321 -34.26 36.48 33.14
N ARG A 322 -34.71 36.68 31.88
CA ARG A 322 -34.21 37.65 30.89
C ARG A 322 -33.14 38.50 31.56
N ILE A 323 -31.88 38.11 31.38
CA ILE A 323 -30.79 39.01 31.70
C ILE A 323 -31.07 40.20 30.82
N ASN A 324 -31.71 41.23 31.40
CA ASN A 324 -31.82 42.51 30.77
C ASN A 324 -30.40 42.79 30.30
N GLN A 325 -30.24 43.17 29.04
CA GLN A 325 -28.97 43.47 28.37
C GLN A 325 -28.08 44.49 29.17
N TYR A 326 -28.61 44.97 30.29
CA TYR A 326 -28.12 45.97 31.23
C TYR A 326 -27.74 45.41 32.62
N ARG A 327 -27.70 44.09 32.84
CA ARG A 327 -27.30 43.53 34.14
C ARG A 327 -25.81 43.82 34.36
N ARG A 328 -25.52 44.78 35.25
CA ARG A 328 -24.15 45.16 35.59
C ARG A 328 -23.57 44.13 36.56
N VAL A 329 -22.52 43.45 36.14
CA VAL A 329 -21.72 42.59 37.01
C VAL A 329 -20.51 43.40 37.44
N PHE A 330 -20.30 43.54 38.75
CA PHE A 330 -19.14 44.24 39.28
C PHE A 330 -17.91 43.33 39.18
N CYS A 331 -16.95 43.68 38.32
CA CYS A 331 -15.66 42.99 38.25
C CYS A 331 -14.77 43.54 39.37
N SER A 332 -14.67 42.81 40.48
CA SER A 332 -14.07 43.28 41.74
C SER A 332 -12.54 43.42 41.73
N SER A 333 -11.87 43.31 40.57
CA SER A 333 -10.40 43.29 40.49
C SER A 333 -9.79 44.08 39.32
N CYS A 334 -10.48 45.08 38.76
CA CYS A 334 -9.85 46.02 37.81
C CYS A 334 -9.14 47.22 38.48
N PHE A 335 -9.20 47.33 39.81
CA PHE A 335 -8.46 48.33 40.59
C PHE A 335 -7.68 47.61 41.69
N GLY A 336 -6.38 47.39 41.49
CA GLY A 336 -5.56 46.72 42.51
C GLY A 336 -4.17 46.24 42.08
N SER A 337 -3.35 47.10 41.50
CA SER A 337 -1.99 47.46 41.97
C SER A 337 -1.31 48.39 40.97
#